data_AF-A0A101XLS3-F1
#
_entry.id   AF-A0A101XLS3-F1
#
_cell.length_a   1.000
_cell.length_b   1.000
_cell.length_c   1.000
_cell.angle_alpha   90.00
_cell.angle_beta   90.00
_cell.angle_gamma   90.00
#
_symmetry.space_group_name_H-M   'P 1'
#
loop_
_entity.id
_entity.type
_entity.pdbx_description
1 polymer ?
#
loop_
_entity_poly.entity_id
_entity_poly.type
_entity_poly.pdbx_seq_one_letter_code
_entity_poly.pdbx_strand_id
1 'polypeptide(L)'
;ILSDHGKILSELVKAVGELKVAMGSLGRRWGVDLEKTVLKIYKDALESRGIEPGKVEKFIYTDVDGRYYRQGARLEMDVYIHDDKVYLIEVKSHAELDDVEWLFDKARIVGRILGREVKRVILIAVNIDKEALDRANQLGIDTIYGAVIT
;
A
#
# COMPACT_ATOMS: atom_id res chain seq x y z
N ILE A 1 13.98 -48.39 8.03
CA ILE A 1 14.57 -47.50 6.99
C ILE A 1 13.49 -46.83 6.13
N LEU A 2 12.84 -47.52 5.16
CA LEU A 2 11.84 -46.87 4.29
C LEU A 2 10.61 -46.32 5.04
N SER A 3 10.10 -47.05 6.05
CA SER A 3 8.99 -46.60 6.91
C SER A 3 9.39 -45.38 7.77
N ASP A 4 10.61 -45.36 8.29
CA ASP A 4 11.13 -44.25 9.11
C ASP A 4 11.37 -43.01 8.27
N HIS A 5 11.89 -43.17 7.05
CA HIS A 5 12.01 -42.07 6.08
C HIS A 5 10.64 -41.49 5.70
N GLY A 6 9.60 -42.33 5.56
CA GLY A 6 8.23 -41.88 5.31
C GLY A 6 7.67 -41.03 6.45
N LYS A 7 7.94 -41.41 7.70
CA LYS A 7 7.54 -40.63 8.88
C LYS A 7 8.26 -39.28 8.94
N ILE A 8 9.58 -39.26 8.78
CA ILE A 8 10.38 -38.02 8.78
C ILE A 8 9.92 -37.07 7.67
N LEU A 9 9.65 -37.59 6.47
CA LEU A 9 9.15 -36.77 5.36
C LEU A 9 7.77 -36.15 5.68
N SER A 10 6.87 -36.91 6.30
CA SER A 10 5.56 -36.43 6.72
C SER A 10 5.67 -35.31 7.77
N GLU A 11 6.56 -35.48 8.75
CA GLU A 11 6.83 -34.45 9.77
C GLU A 11 7.42 -33.18 9.15
N LEU A 12 8.33 -33.31 8.18
CA LEU A 12 8.90 -32.17 7.47
C LEU A 12 7.85 -31.41 6.66
N VAL A 13 6.98 -32.11 5.93
CA VAL A 13 5.88 -31.49 5.17
C VAL A 13 4.97 -30.70 6.11
N LYS A 14 4.67 -31.25 7.30
CA LYS A 14 3.87 -30.56 8.31
C LYS A 14 4.58 -29.29 8.82
N ALA A 15 5.86 -29.38 9.17
CA ALA A 15 6.64 -28.24 9.64
C ALA A 15 6.76 -27.11 8.60
N VAL A 16 6.96 -27.46 7.32
CA VAL A 16 6.98 -26.49 6.21
C VAL A 16 5.61 -25.83 6.04
N GLY A 17 4.52 -26.58 6.21
CA GLY A 17 3.16 -26.05 6.22
C GLY A 17 2.96 -25.01 7.33
N GLU A 18 3.35 -25.34 8.56
CA GLU A 18 3.27 -24.43 9.72
C GLU A 18 4.10 -23.16 9.51
N LEU A 19 5.32 -23.29 8.96
CA LEU A 19 6.18 -22.15 8.62
C LEU A 19 5.54 -21.24 7.56
N LYS A 20 4.93 -21.81 6.50
CA LYS A 20 4.24 -21.03 5.46
C LYS A 20 3.12 -20.18 6.07
N VAL A 21 2.34 -20.76 7.00
CA VAL A 21 1.27 -20.02 7.71
C VAL A 21 1.85 -18.90 8.58
N ALA A 22 2.91 -19.19 9.34
CA ALA A 22 3.57 -18.20 10.19
C ALA A 22 4.14 -17.02 9.36
N MET A 23 4.79 -17.31 8.23
CA MET A 23 5.32 -16.32 7.30
C MET A 23 4.21 -15.45 6.69
N GLY A 24 3.10 -16.04 6.27
CA GLY A 24 1.94 -15.28 5.78
C GLY A 24 1.35 -14.35 6.85
N SER A 25 1.28 -14.80 8.11
CA SER A 25 0.83 -13.98 9.23
C SER A 25 1.79 -12.82 9.52
N LEU A 26 3.10 -13.07 9.47
CA LEU A 26 4.13 -12.06 9.63
C LEU A 26 4.10 -11.01 8.52
N GLY A 27 4.02 -11.44 7.25
CA GLY A 27 3.94 -10.53 6.11
C GLY A 27 2.75 -9.58 6.17
N ARG A 28 1.56 -10.08 6.56
CA ARG A 28 0.38 -9.22 6.75
C ARG A 28 0.55 -8.20 7.85
N ARG A 29 1.13 -8.60 9.00
CA ARG A 29 1.42 -7.65 10.09
C ARG A 29 2.42 -6.59 9.66
N TRP A 30 3.48 -7.01 8.96
CA TRP A 30 4.49 -6.10 8.43
C TRP A 30 3.90 -5.04 7.52
N GLY A 31 3.03 -5.41 6.57
CA GLY A 31 2.34 -4.45 5.70
C GLY A 31 1.53 -3.43 6.48
N VAL A 32 0.68 -3.89 7.41
CA VAL A 32 -0.14 -3.02 8.26
C VAL A 32 0.71 -2.09 9.14
N ASP A 33 1.80 -2.60 9.71
CA ASP A 33 2.67 -1.80 10.56
C ASP A 33 3.49 -0.80 9.75
N LEU A 34 3.85 -1.12 8.50
CA LEU A 34 4.50 -0.20 7.57
C LEU A 34 3.57 0.97 7.21
N GLU A 35 2.33 0.70 6.81
CA GLU A 35 1.31 1.72 6.54
C GLU A 35 1.14 2.67 7.74
N LYS A 36 0.96 2.11 8.94
CA LYS A 36 0.82 2.89 10.19
C LYS A 36 2.05 3.72 10.50
N THR A 37 3.24 3.17 10.27
CA THR A 37 4.50 3.86 10.55
C THR A 37 4.64 5.07 9.63
N VAL A 38 4.39 4.90 8.33
CA VAL A 38 4.41 6.01 7.37
C VAL A 38 3.39 7.09 7.73
N LEU A 39 2.15 6.71 8.06
CA LEU A 39 1.13 7.67 8.47
C LEU A 39 1.57 8.49 9.70
N LYS A 40 2.15 7.82 10.71
CA LYS A 40 2.66 8.50 11.91
C LYS A 40 3.84 9.43 11.62
N ILE A 41 4.74 9.02 10.72
CA ILE A 41 5.86 9.87 10.28
C ILE A 41 5.33 11.15 9.63
N TYR A 42 4.36 11.05 8.72
CA TYR A 42 3.77 12.23 8.08
C TYR A 42 3.01 13.11 9.07
N LYS A 43 2.27 12.53 10.01
CA LYS A 43 1.62 13.29 11.08
C LYS A 43 2.64 14.11 11.88
N ASP A 44 3.64 13.46 12.46
CA ASP A 44 4.66 14.11 13.28
C ASP A 44 5.46 15.17 12.50
N ALA A 45 5.89 14.86 11.27
CA ALA A 45 6.68 15.75 10.44
C ALA A 45 5.92 17.00 9.96
N LEU A 46 4.59 16.92 9.84
CA LEU A 46 3.75 18.03 9.38
C LEU A 46 3.15 18.83 10.54
N GLU A 47 2.81 18.17 11.65
CA GLU A 47 2.43 18.82 12.91
C GLU A 47 3.55 19.74 13.42
N SER A 48 4.80 19.26 13.40
CA SER A 48 5.97 20.07 13.76
C SER A 48 6.21 21.28 12.84
N ARG A 49 5.52 21.33 11.68
CA ARG A 49 5.56 22.44 10.72
C ARG A 49 4.28 23.28 10.71
N GLY A 50 3.38 23.05 11.68
CA GLY A 50 2.16 23.83 11.86
C GLY A 50 0.95 23.36 11.05
N ILE A 51 1.02 22.20 10.38
CA ILE A 51 -0.16 21.59 9.77
C ILE A 51 -0.96 20.88 10.87
N GLU A 52 -2.28 21.09 10.90
CA GLU A 52 -3.12 20.46 11.91
C GLU A 52 -3.12 18.92 11.79
N PRO A 53 -3.08 18.18 12.92
CA PRO A 53 -3.12 16.71 12.93
C PRO A 53 -4.23 16.08 12.08
N GLY A 54 -5.39 16.75 12.02
CA GLY A 54 -6.57 16.29 11.28
C GLY A 54 -6.44 16.40 9.76
N LYS A 55 -5.39 17.07 9.25
CA LYS A 55 -5.13 17.24 7.82
C LYS A 55 -4.29 16.12 7.23
N VAL A 56 -3.86 15.15 8.03
CA VAL A 56 -3.05 14.00 7.62
C VAL A 56 -3.70 12.74 8.18
N GLU A 57 -4.39 11.95 7.36
CA GLU A 57 -5.14 10.78 7.83
C GLU A 57 -5.23 9.67 6.79
N LYS A 58 -5.75 8.50 7.19
CA LYS A 58 -6.09 7.44 6.23
C LYS A 58 -7.41 7.81 5.55
N PHE A 59 -7.46 7.79 4.22
CA PHE A 59 -8.72 7.98 3.50
C PHE A 59 -9.41 6.63 3.29
N ILE A 60 -10.70 6.57 3.58
CA ILE A 60 -11.54 5.38 3.38
C ILE A 60 -12.88 5.83 2.83
N TYR A 61 -13.30 5.25 1.70
CA TYR A 61 -14.61 5.49 1.10
C TYR A 61 -15.22 4.18 0.61
N THR A 62 -16.49 3.96 0.94
CA THR A 62 -17.27 2.82 0.42
C THR A 62 -18.26 3.32 -0.63
N ASP A 63 -18.10 2.88 -1.87
CA ASP A 63 -18.95 3.22 -3.00
C ASP A 63 -20.21 2.33 -3.01
N VAL A 64 -21.16 2.65 -2.14
CA VAL A 64 -22.35 1.80 -1.88
C VAL A 64 -23.25 1.67 -3.12
N ASP A 65 -23.36 2.71 -3.94
CA ASP A 65 -24.22 2.76 -5.13
C ASP A 65 -23.46 2.56 -6.45
N GLY A 66 -22.12 2.48 -6.42
CA GLY A 66 -21.29 2.24 -7.59
C GLY A 66 -21.10 3.50 -8.46
N ARG A 67 -21.25 4.68 -7.87
CA ARG A 67 -21.18 5.96 -8.58
C ARG A 67 -19.77 6.31 -9.06
N TYR A 68 -18.72 5.85 -8.38
CA TYR A 68 -17.36 6.30 -8.62
C TYR A 68 -16.45 5.22 -9.23
N TYR A 69 -16.61 3.97 -8.81
CA TYR A 69 -15.86 2.81 -9.31
C TYR A 69 -16.74 1.60 -9.57
N ARG A 70 -17.13 0.86 -8.52
CA ARG A 70 -18.03 -0.29 -8.62
C ARG A 70 -18.83 -0.43 -7.33
N GLN A 71 -20.05 -0.90 -7.45
CA GLN A 71 -20.96 -1.05 -6.32
C GLN A 71 -20.34 -1.93 -5.22
N GLY A 72 -20.33 -1.41 -3.99
CA GLY A 72 -19.75 -2.06 -2.82
C GLY A 72 -18.22 -1.99 -2.74
N ALA A 73 -17.53 -1.29 -3.64
CA ALA A 73 -16.08 -1.15 -3.53
C ALA A 73 -15.69 -0.31 -2.32
N ARG A 74 -14.63 -0.76 -1.65
CA ARG A 74 -13.96 0.00 -0.61
C ARG A 74 -12.65 0.53 -1.16
N LEU A 75 -12.53 1.85 -1.22
CA LEU A 75 -11.36 2.58 -1.69
C LEU A 75 -10.62 3.13 -0.48
N GLU A 76 -9.33 2.82 -0.39
CA GLU A 76 -8.46 3.30 0.68
C GLU A 76 -7.20 3.95 0.12
N MET A 77 -6.73 5.01 0.78
CA MET A 77 -5.37 5.55 0.62
C MET A 77 -4.73 5.62 1.99
N ASP A 78 -3.50 5.11 2.12
CA ASP A 78 -2.83 4.98 3.41
C ASP A 78 -2.55 6.32 4.08
N VAL A 79 -2.22 7.33 3.26
CA VAL A 79 -2.13 8.73 3.70
C VAL A 79 -2.85 9.65 2.71
N TYR A 80 -3.70 10.48 3.26
CA TYR A 80 -4.40 11.58 2.62
C TYR A 80 -4.06 12.86 3.37
N ILE A 81 -3.37 13.76 2.67
CA ILE A 81 -2.99 15.07 3.18
C ILE A 81 -3.88 16.10 2.51
N HIS A 82 -4.61 16.89 3.30
CA HIS A 82 -5.75 17.67 2.80
C HIS A 82 -5.89 19.07 3.35
N ASP A 83 -4.74 19.70 3.58
CA ASP A 83 -4.66 21.11 3.89
C ASP A 83 -5.02 21.97 2.64
N ASP A 84 -4.12 22.82 2.15
CA ASP A 84 -4.38 23.61 0.92
C ASP A 84 -4.50 22.76 -0.35
N LYS A 85 -3.65 21.73 -0.46
CA LYS A 85 -3.57 20.84 -1.63
C LYS A 85 -3.78 19.40 -1.19
N VAL A 86 -4.31 18.59 -2.11
CA VAL A 86 -4.50 17.16 -1.87
C VAL A 86 -3.25 16.39 -2.30
N TYR A 87 -2.71 15.60 -1.36
CA TYR A 87 -1.69 14.60 -1.65
C TYR A 87 -2.24 13.24 -1.24
N LEU A 88 -2.04 12.24 -2.10
CA LEU A 88 -2.44 10.86 -1.85
C LEU A 88 -1.21 9.98 -1.84
N ILE A 89 -1.07 9.13 -0.83
CA ILE A 89 0.08 8.26 -0.66
C ILE A 89 -0.40 6.83 -0.46
N GLU A 90 0.20 5.91 -1.22
CA GLU A 90 0.05 4.47 -1.06
C GLU A 90 1.36 3.87 -0.55
N VAL A 91 1.27 2.89 0.33
CA VAL A 91 2.41 2.22 0.94
C VAL A 91 2.38 0.73 0.59
N LYS A 92 3.52 0.19 0.15
CA LYS A 92 3.67 -1.20 -0.24
C LYS A 92 4.95 -1.79 0.35
N SER A 93 4.91 -3.05 0.78
CA SER A 93 6.16 -3.78 1.01
C SER A 93 6.87 -4.09 -0.31
N HIS A 94 6.09 -4.38 -1.35
CA HIS A 94 6.56 -4.67 -2.68
C HIS A 94 5.56 -4.07 -3.67
N ALA A 95 6.05 -3.29 -4.64
CA ALA A 95 5.23 -2.66 -5.66
C ALA A 95 5.53 -3.23 -7.04
N GLU A 96 4.48 -3.75 -7.66
CA GLU A 96 4.47 -4.34 -9.01
C GLU A 96 3.79 -3.38 -10.01
N LEU A 97 3.82 -3.71 -11.31
CA LEU A 97 3.22 -2.87 -12.36
C LEU A 97 1.73 -2.60 -12.11
N ASP A 98 0.98 -3.65 -11.76
CA ASP A 98 -0.46 -3.55 -11.51
C ASP A 98 -0.80 -2.63 -10.32
N ASP A 99 0.08 -2.55 -9.31
CA ASP A 99 -0.09 -1.62 -8.19
C ASP A 99 -0.03 -0.17 -8.66
N VAL A 100 0.87 0.14 -9.61
CA VAL A 100 1.06 1.48 -10.14
C VAL A 100 -0.12 1.91 -11.02
N GLU A 101 -0.57 1.03 -11.92
CA GLU A 101 -1.75 1.29 -12.75
C GLU A 101 -3.00 1.49 -11.87
N TRP A 102 -3.17 0.62 -10.88
CA TRP A 102 -4.28 0.74 -9.95
C TRP A 102 -4.21 2.03 -9.13
N LEU A 103 -3.02 2.41 -8.63
CA LEU A 103 -2.84 3.65 -7.89
C LEU A 103 -3.19 4.88 -8.74
N PHE A 104 -2.81 4.89 -10.02
CA PHE A 104 -3.15 5.97 -10.94
C PHE A 104 -4.67 6.15 -11.08
N ASP A 105 -5.39 5.07 -11.36
CA ASP A 105 -6.86 5.11 -11.48
C ASP A 105 -7.54 5.43 -10.15
N LYS A 106 -7.09 4.79 -9.07
CA LYS A 106 -7.62 5.01 -7.72
C LYS A 106 -7.47 6.47 -7.31
N ALA A 107 -6.33 7.11 -7.55
CA ALA A 107 -6.13 8.53 -7.23
C ALA A 107 -7.13 9.44 -7.97
N ARG A 108 -7.45 9.14 -9.23
CA ARG A 108 -8.45 9.90 -10.01
C ARG A 108 -9.87 9.67 -9.49
N ILE A 109 -10.19 8.45 -9.08
CA ILE A 109 -11.47 8.13 -8.44
C ILE A 109 -11.60 8.91 -7.14
N VAL A 110 -10.57 8.88 -6.29
CA VAL A 110 -10.54 9.64 -5.02
C VAL A 110 -10.66 11.14 -5.26
N GLY A 111 -9.96 11.71 -6.25
CA GLY A 111 -10.10 13.12 -6.61
C GLY A 111 -11.55 13.51 -6.98
N ARG A 112 -12.25 12.64 -7.72
CA ARG A 112 -13.68 12.83 -8.04
C ARG A 112 -14.57 12.75 -6.81
N ILE A 113 -14.30 11.82 -5.88
CA ILE A 113 -15.04 11.70 -4.61
C ILE A 113 -14.87 12.96 -3.76
N LEU A 114 -13.65 13.49 -3.69
CA LEU A 114 -13.32 14.67 -2.90
C LEU A 114 -13.78 15.98 -3.56
N GLY A 115 -14.04 15.98 -4.87
CA GLY A 115 -14.32 17.20 -5.64
C GLY A 115 -13.13 18.16 -5.66
N ARG A 116 -11.90 17.65 -5.48
CA ARG A 116 -10.66 18.44 -5.40
C ARG A 116 -9.61 17.89 -6.36
N GLU A 117 -8.78 18.77 -6.89
CA GLU A 117 -7.60 18.38 -7.67
C GLU A 117 -6.58 17.68 -6.76
N VAL A 118 -6.16 16.47 -7.15
CA VAL A 118 -5.05 15.74 -6.51
C VAL A 118 -3.75 16.32 -7.05
N LYS A 119 -2.98 17.00 -6.19
CA LYS A 119 -1.77 17.70 -6.61
C LYS A 119 -0.60 16.75 -6.89
N ARG A 120 -0.45 15.73 -6.05
CA ARG A 120 0.58 14.69 -6.18
C ARG A 120 0.04 13.36 -5.68
N VAL A 121 0.53 12.31 -6.32
CA VAL A 121 0.33 10.92 -5.91
C VAL A 121 1.71 10.35 -5.63
N ILE A 122 1.88 9.71 -4.47
CA ILE A 122 3.17 9.18 -4.03
C ILE A 122 3.01 7.68 -3.75
N LEU A 123 3.91 6.87 -4.31
CA LEU A 123 4.05 5.45 -3.97
C LEU A 123 5.30 5.27 -3.10
N ILE A 124 5.10 4.75 -1.88
CA ILE A 124 6.19 4.39 -0.98
C ILE A 124 6.31 2.87 -0.96
N ALA A 125 7.48 2.34 -1.32
CA ALA A 125 7.71 0.91 -1.41
C ALA A 125 9.00 0.47 -0.69
N VAL A 126 9.03 -0.67 -0.01
CA VAL A 126 10.33 -1.23 0.42
C VAL A 126 11.10 -1.70 -0.81
N ASN A 127 10.44 -2.50 -1.66
CA ASN A 127 10.97 -2.93 -2.95
C ASN A 127 10.02 -2.52 -4.08
N ILE A 128 10.54 -2.04 -5.19
CA ILE A 128 9.76 -1.74 -6.40
C ILE A 128 10.35 -2.47 -7.60
N ASP A 129 9.49 -3.07 -8.42
CA ASP A 129 9.92 -3.64 -9.70
C ASP A 129 10.40 -2.53 -10.63
N LYS A 130 11.42 -2.82 -11.44
CA LYS A 130 11.92 -1.85 -12.43
C LYS A 130 10.82 -1.35 -13.36
N GLU A 131 9.98 -2.26 -13.85
CA GLU A 131 8.86 -1.92 -14.73
C GLU A 131 7.83 -1.02 -14.02
N ALA A 132 7.53 -1.30 -12.75
CA ALA A 132 6.65 -0.47 -11.93
C ALA A 132 7.22 0.94 -11.73
N LEU A 133 8.52 1.06 -11.45
CA LEU A 133 9.20 2.36 -11.31
C LEU A 133 9.16 3.15 -12.62
N ASP A 134 9.51 2.53 -13.75
CA ASP A 134 9.46 3.16 -15.06
C ASP A 134 8.04 3.63 -15.39
N ARG A 135 7.04 2.82 -15.05
CA ARG A 135 5.63 3.18 -15.26
C ARG A 135 5.16 4.32 -14.36
N ALA A 136 5.56 4.33 -13.09
CA ALA A 136 5.22 5.40 -12.15
C ALA A 136 5.73 6.75 -12.66
N ASN A 137 6.97 6.79 -13.17
CA ASN A 137 7.55 7.97 -13.78
C ASN A 137 6.75 8.47 -15.00
N GLN A 138 6.32 7.57 -15.88
CA GLN A 138 5.49 7.93 -17.04
C GLN A 138 4.13 8.52 -16.64
N LEU A 139 3.54 8.01 -15.56
CA LEU A 139 2.23 8.43 -15.07
C LEU A 139 2.29 9.65 -14.12
N GLY A 140 3.50 10.14 -13.81
CA GLY A 140 3.69 11.27 -12.90
C GLY A 140 3.40 10.92 -11.43
N ILE A 141 3.60 9.66 -11.04
CA ILE A 141 3.53 9.20 -9.66
C ILE A 141 4.93 9.31 -9.06
N ASP A 142 5.07 10.09 -7.98
CA ASP A 142 6.32 10.19 -7.25
C ASP A 142 6.60 8.87 -6.52
N THR A 143 7.83 8.37 -6.56
CA THR A 143 8.20 7.12 -5.87
C THR A 143 9.25 7.35 -4.79
N ILE A 144 9.06 6.76 -3.61
CA ILE A 144 10.08 6.66 -2.56
C ILE A 144 10.29 5.18 -2.28
N TYR A 145 11.51 4.67 -2.44
CA TYR A 145 11.76 3.24 -2.30
C TYR A 145 13.09 2.89 -1.65
N GLY A 146 13.14 1.68 -1.06
CA GLY A 146 14.36 1.11 -0.49
C GLY A 146 15.26 0.47 -1.55
N ALA A 147 14.69 -0.37 -2.43
CA ALA A 147 15.43 -1.06 -3.49
C ALA A 147 14.59 -1.22 -4.76
N VAL A 148 15.28 -1.18 -5.91
CA VAL A 148 14.70 -1.62 -7.19
C VAL A 148 15.06 -3.09 -7.39
N ILE A 149 14.06 -3.90 -7.71
CA ILE A 149 14.24 -5.32 -8.03
C ILE A 149 13.85 -5.59 -9.49
N THR A 150 14.43 -6.65 -10.05
CA THR A 150 14.40 -6.96 -11.49
C THR A 150 13.49 -8.14 -11.76
#